data_AF-A0A075Q3R4-F1
#
_entry.id   AF-A0A075Q3R4-F1
#
_cell.length_a   1.000
_cell.length_b   1.000
_cell.length_c   1.000
_cell.angle_alpha   90.00
_cell.angle_beta   90.00
_cell.angle_gamma   90.00
#
_symmetry.space_group_name_H-M   'P 1'
#
loop_
_entity.id
_entity.type
_entity.pdbx_description
1 polymer ?
#
loop_
_entity_poly.entity_id
_entity_poly.type
_entity_poly.pdbx_seq_one_letter_code
_entity_poly.pdbx_strand_id
1 'polypeptide(L)' 'EICAVSRISKKEIGRCFKLILKALETSVDLITTGDFMSRFCSNLG' A
#
# COMPACT_ATOMS: atom_id res chain seq x y z
N GLU A 1 6.08 -1.71 3.25
CA GLU A 1 6.01 -3.14 3.57
C GLU A 1 6.11 -4.02 2.33
N ILE A 2 5.21 -3.87 1.35
CA ILE A 2 5.29 -4.63 0.09
C ILE A 2 6.65 -4.48 -0.62
N CYS A 3 7.19 -3.26 -0.68
CA CYS A 3 8.52 -3.01 -1.25
C CYS A 3 9.66 -3.73 -0.49
N ALA A 4 9.52 -3.98 0.81
CA ALA A 4 10.58 -4.61 1.61
C ALA A 4 10.66 -6.13 1.39
N VAL A 5 9.55 -6.76 0.99
CA VAL A 5 9.46 -8.20 0.69
C VAL A 5 9.53 -8.49 -0.82
N SER A 6 9.81 -7.48 -1.63
CA SER A 6 9.90 -7.57 -3.09
C SER A 6 11.26 -7.06 -3.58
N ARG A 7 11.66 -7.49 -4.78
CA ARG A 7 12.83 -6.95 -5.48
C ARG A 7 12.53 -5.67 -6.26
N ILE A 8 11.27 -5.21 -6.27
CA ILE A 8 10.81 -4.06 -7.05
C ILE A 8 10.82 -2.79 -6.20
N SER A 9 11.30 -1.68 -6.78
CA SER A 9 11.35 -0.39 -6.08
C SER A 9 9.96 0.16 -5.77
N LYS A 10 9.85 0.94 -4.67
CA LYS A 10 8.62 1.66 -4.29
C LYS A 10 8.07 2.52 -5.43
N LYS A 11 8.95 3.18 -6.21
CA LYS A 11 8.57 4.01 -7.35
C LYS A 11 7.82 3.19 -8.40
N GLU A 12 8.34 2.02 -8.72
CA GLU A 12 7.76 1.15 -9.75
C GLU A 12 6.46 0.51 -9.28
N ILE A 13 6.40 0.08 -8.01
CA ILE A 13 5.15 -0.40 -7.40
C ILE A 13 4.06 0.69 -7.45
N GLY A 14 4.40 1.93 -7.09
CA GLY A 14 3.46 3.06 -7.15
C GLY A 14 3.01 3.43 -8.57
N ARG A 15 3.89 3.27 -9.57
CA ARG A 15 3.55 3.44 -10.98
C ARG A 15 2.54 2.38 -11.43
N CYS A 16 2.82 1.11 -11.15
CA CYS A 16 1.95 -0.01 -11.49
C CYS A 16 0.59 0.09 -10.78
N PHE A 17 0.55 0.44 -9.49
CA PHE A 17 -0.69 0.67 -8.76
C PHE A 17 -1.64 1.64 -9.50
N LYS A 18 -1.13 2.79 -9.95
CA LYS A 18 -1.93 3.78 -10.71
C LYS A 18 -2.39 3.25 -12.07
N LEU A 19 -1.54 2.49 -12.77
CA LEU A 19 -1.91 1.89 -14.06
C LEU A 19 -3.01 0.84 -13.90
N ILE A 20 -2.95 0.02 -12.85
CA ILE A 20 -3.95 -1.01 -12.56
C ILE A 20 -5.31 -0.37 -12.26
N LEU A 21 -5.36 0.66 -11.41
CA LEU A 21 -6.63 1.37 -11.13
C LEU A 21 -7.26 1.94 -12.40
N LYS A 22 -6.45 2.52 -13.29
CA LYS A 22 -6.91 3.03 -14.59
C LYS A 22 -7.41 1.91 -15.51
N ALA A 23 -6.65 0.82 -15.62
CA ALA A 23 -7.00 -0.29 -16.49
C ALA A 23 -8.29 -1.02 -16.06
N LEU A 24 -8.60 -0.99 -14.77
CA LEU A 24 -9.80 -1.60 -14.20
C LEU A 24 -10.95 -0.61 -13.98
N GLU A 25 -10.78 0.67 -14.35
CA GLU A 25 -11.75 1.74 -14.13
C GLU A 25 -12.32 1.78 -12.71
N THR A 26 -11.44 1.57 -11.72
CA THR A 26 -11.83 1.41 -10.31
C THR A 26 -11.09 2.37 -9.38
N SER A 27 -11.63 2.55 -8.17
CA SER A 27 -11.05 3.35 -7.10
C SER A 27 -10.92 2.53 -5.82
N VAL A 28 -10.10 3.03 -4.90
CA VAL A 28 -9.93 2.47 -3.56
C VAL A 28 -10.18 3.57 -2.53
N ASP A 29 -10.55 3.17 -1.32
CA ASP A 29 -10.75 4.10 -0.23
C ASP A 29 -9.44 4.73 0.23
N LEU A 30 -9.55 5.95 0.77
CA LEU A 30 -8.43 6.65 1.37
C LEU A 30 -8.11 6.02 2.73
N ILE A 31 -6.83 5.72 2.94
CA ILE A 31 -6.35 5.24 4.22
C ILE A 31 -6.59 6.25 5.35
N THR A 32 -6.91 5.74 6.52
CA THR A 32 -7.04 6.47 7.78
C THR A 32 -5.92 6.09 8.74
N THR A 33 -5.79 6.85 9.83
CA THR A 33 -4.85 6.48 10.90
C THR A 33 -5.21 5.14 11.55
N GLY A 34 -6.52 4.85 11.68
CA GLY A 34 -7.04 3.63 12.31
C GLY A 34 -6.58 2.35 11.62
N ASP A 35 -6.44 2.37 10.29
CA ASP A 35 -6.05 1.21 9.48
C ASP A 35 -4.65 0.67 9.82
N PHE A 36 -3.81 1.51 10.42
CA PHE A 36 -2.44 1.18 10.76
C PHE A 36 -2.20 0.97 12.26
N MET A 37 -2.98 1.64 13.11
CA MET A 37 -2.71 1.76 14.55
C MET A 37 -2.68 0.41 15.26
N SER A 38 -3.67 -0.47 15.03
CA SER A 38 -3.73 -1.77 15.71
C SER A 38 -2.45 -2.55 15.51
N ARG A 39 -2.02 -2.73 14.27
CA ARG A 39 -0.82 -3.51 13.96
C ARG A 39 0.46 -2.84 14.44
N PHE A 40 0.64 -1.52 14.23
CA PHE A 40 1.86 -0.88 14.69
C PHE A 40 1.99 -0.92 16.21
N CYS A 41 0.95 -0.57 16.96
CA CYS A 41 0.99 -0.58 18.42
C CYS A 41 1.13 -2.00 19.00
N SER A 42 0.46 -3.00 18.42
CA SER A 42 0.57 -4.39 18.88
C SER A 42 1.96 -4.99 18.67
N ASN A 43 2.77 -4.44 17.77
CA ASN A 43 4.10 -4.95 17.45
C ASN A 43 5.24 -4.24 18.22
N LEU A 44 4.93 -3.36 19.18
CA LEU A 44 5.93 -2.60 19.94
C LEU A 44 6.47 -3.29 21.21
N GLY A 45 5.93 -4.45 21.60
CA GLY A 45 6.34 -5.19 22.80
C GLY A 45 5.38 -4.98 23.97
#